data_AF-A0A937XS62-F1
#
_entry.id   AF-A0A937XS62-F1
#
_cell.length_a   1.000
_cell.length_b   1.000
_cell.length_c   1.000
_cell.angle_alpha   90.00
_cell.angle_beta   90.00
_cell.angle_gamma   90.00
#
_symmetry.space_group_name_H-M   'P 1'
#
loop_
_entity.id
_entity.type
_entity.pdbx_description
1 polymer ?
#
loop_
_entity_poly.entity_id
_entity_poly.type
_entity_poly.pdbx_seq_one_letter_code
_entity_poly.pdbx_strand_id
1 'polypeptide(L)' 'AVQLFGGMGVTRGCIIELLYREARPLRIYEGASEVQKLIIARSLIGGVGTK' A
#
# COMPACT_ATOMS: atom_id res chain seq x y z
N ALA A 1 -0.92 3.29 13.26
CA ALA A 1 -0.39 2.28 14.19
C ALA A 1 0.97 2.69 14.74
N VAL A 2 2.05 2.73 13.96
CA VAL A 2 3.41 3.08 14.42
C VAL A 2 3.46 4.26 15.39
N GLN A 3 2.90 5.42 15.00
CA GLN A 3 2.90 6.62 15.85
C GLN A 3 2.12 6.48 17.16
N LEU A 4 1.01 5.73 17.16
CA LEU A 4 0.18 5.51 18.35
C LEU A 4 0.89 4.65 19.39
N PHE A 5 1.79 3.77 18.94
CA PHE A 5 2.59 2.90 19.80
C PHE A 5 3.96 3.52 20.15
N GLY A 6 4.23 4.76 19.71
CA GLY A 6 5.45 5.50 20.02
C GLY A 6 6.72 4.70 19.74
N GLY A 7 7.61 4.60 20.74
CA GLY A 7 8.88 3.86 20.60
C GLY A 7 8.70 2.39 20.21
N MET A 8 7.63 1.72 20.63
CA MET A 8 7.35 0.33 20.22
C MET A 8 7.04 0.21 18.72
N GLY A 9 6.59 1.29 18.08
CA GLY A 9 6.31 1.32 16.65
C GLY A 9 7.58 1.22 15.77
N VAL A 10 8.75 1.51 16.34
CA VAL A 10 10.06 1.51 15.64
C VAL A 10 11.09 0.61 16.31
N THR A 11 10.75 -0.03 17.43
CA THR A 11 11.64 -0.95 18.13
C THR A 11 11.65 -2.29 17.41
N ARG A 12 12.85 -2.71 16.99
CA ARG A 12 13.03 -3.98 16.26
C ARG A 12 12.51 -5.15 17.10
N GLY A 13 11.71 -6.02 16.48
CA GLY A 13 11.14 -7.19 17.13
C GLY A 13 9.75 -6.95 17.75
N CYS A 14 9.27 -5.70 17.80
CA CYS A 14 7.87 -5.43 18.07
C CYS A 14 7.01 -5.77 16.85
N ILE A 15 5.82 -6.35 17.10
CA ILE A 15 4.88 -6.73 16.03
C ILE A 15 4.48 -5.55 15.13
N ILE A 16 4.35 -4.34 15.70
CA ILE A 16 3.98 -3.12 14.96
C ILE A 16 5.09 -2.71 13.98
N GLU A 17 6.36 -2.81 14.38
CA GLU A 17 7.50 -2.54 13.50
C GLU A 17 7.54 -3.56 12.36
N LEU A 18 7.41 -4.85 12.68
CA LEU A 18 7.44 -5.94 11.71
C LEU A 18 6.34 -5.79 10.65
N LEU A 19 5.09 -5.60 11.07
CA LEU A 19 3.96 -5.41 10.16
C LEU A 19 4.14 -4.18 9.25
N TYR A 20 4.66 -3.06 9.79
CA TYR A 20 4.93 -1.87 8.98
C TYR A 20 6.03 -2.13 7.93
N ARG A 21 7.09 -2.84 8.32
CA ARG A 21 8.20 -3.21 7.43
C ARG A 21 7.78 -4.20 6.35
N GLU A 22 6.91 -5.15 6.65
CA GLU A 22 6.40 -6.13 5.68
C GLU A 22 5.35 -5.55 4.73
N ALA A 23 4.52 -4.62 5.20
CA ALA A 23 3.53 -3.95 4.34
C ALA A 23 4.17 -2.96 3.35
N ARG A 24 5.33 -2.38 3.68
CA ARG A 24 6.00 -1.34 2.89
C ARG A 24 6.34 -1.77 1.45
N PRO A 25 6.98 -2.94 1.22
CA PRO A 25 7.34 -3.42 -0.12
C PRO A 25 6.16 -3.85 -0.99
N LEU A 26 5.04 -4.29 -0.39
CA LEU A 26 3.84 -4.69 -1.13
C LEU A 26 3.30 -3.59 -2.04
N ARG A 27 3.59 -2.32 -1.72
CA ARG A 27 3.21 -1.16 -2.54
C ARG A 27 3.95 -1.08 -3.88
N ILE A 28 4.96 -1.93 -4.11
CA ILE A 28 5.81 -1.93 -5.30
C ILE A 28 5.83 -3.33 -5.95
N TYR A 29 6.02 -4.39 -5.16
CA TYR A 29 6.26 -5.74 -5.71
C TYR A 29 5.03 -6.35 -6.40
N GLU A 30 3.83 -6.15 -5.84
CA GLU A 30 2.57 -6.65 -6.43
C GLU A 30 1.97 -5.66 -7.46
N GLY A 31 2.84 -4.87 -8.09
CA GLY A 31 2.46 -3.72 -8.90
C GLY A 31 2.48 -2.44 -8.07
N ALA A 32 3.22 -1.45 -8.58
CA ALA A 32 3.28 -0.13 -7.98
C ALA A 32 1.87 0.47 -7.80
N SER A 33 1.62 1.09 -6.66
CA SER A 33 0.30 1.66 -6.32
C SER A 33 -0.19 2.65 -7.39
N GLU A 34 0.72 3.40 -8.03
CA GLU A 34 0.44 4.30 -9.14
C GLU A 34 -0.06 3.57 -10.38
N VAL A 35 0.55 2.43 -10.72
CA VAL A 35 0.14 1.59 -11.86
C VAL A 35 -1.24 0.99 -11.60
N GLN A 36 -1.48 0.47 -10.38
CA GLN A 36 -2.80 -0.05 -10.01
C GLN A 36 -3.89 1.03 -10.12
N LYS A 37 -3.62 2.26 -9.64
CA LYS A 37 -4.54 3.40 -9.79
C LYS A 37 -4.83 3.71 -11.26
N LEU A 38 -3.83 3.67 -12.14
CA LEU A 38 -4.02 3.88 -13.59
C LEU A 38 -4.89 2.78 -14.21
N ILE A 39 -4.69 1.52 -13.83
CA ILE A 39 -5.51 0.39 -14.31
C ILE A 39 -6.96 0.56 -13.86
N ILE A 40 -7.18 0.87 -12.57
CA ILE A 40 -8.52 1.14 -12.02
C ILE A 40 -9.16 2.32 -12.74
N ALA A 41 -8.45 3.44 -12.91
CA ALA A 41 -8.96 4.61 -13.62
C ALA A 41 -9.33 4.30 -15.07
N ARG A 42 -8.51 3.54 -15.81
CA ARG A 42 -8.85 3.07 -17.16
C ARG A 42 -10.07 2.14 -17.16
N SER A 43 -10.21 1.28 -16.15
CA SER A 43 -11.39 0.41 -16.03
C SER A 43 -12.66 1.21 -15.75
N LEU A 44 -12.58 2.25 -14.91
CA LEU A 44 -13.71 3.12 -14.59
C LEU A 44 -14.10 4.01 -15.78
N ILE A 45 -13.12 4.59 -16.48
CA ILE A 45 -13.35 5.49 -17.61
C ILE A 45 -13.69 4.70 -18.88
N GLY A 46 -13.02 3.57 -19.14
CA GLY A 46 -13.28 2.69 -20.28
C GLY A 46 -14.53 1.82 -20.12
N GLY A 47 -15.06 1.66 -18.90
CA GLY A 47 -16.41 1.15 -18.64
C GLY A 47 -17.51 2.15 -19.01
N VAL A 48 -17.15 3.42 -19.24
CA VAL A 48 -17.95 4.40 -19.99
C VAL A 48 -17.40 4.44 -21.41
N GLY A 49 -17.58 3.33 -22.15
CA GLY A 49 -17.43 3.34 -23.60
C GLY A 49 -18.30 4.49 -24.16
N THR A 50 -17.90 5.28 -25.17
CA THR A 50 -17.04 4.96 -26.31
C THR A 50 -17.16 3.51 -26.77
N LYS A 51 -18.39 2.99 -26.80
CA LYS A 51 -19.14 2.74 -28.03
C LYS A 51 -20.63 2.84 -27.71
#